data_AF-A0A4U9VHF6-F1
#
_entry.id   AF-A0A4U9VHF6-F1
#
_cell.length_a   1.000
_cell.length_b   1.000
_cell.length_c   1.000
_cell.angle_alpha   90.00
_cell.angle_beta   90.00
_cell.angle_gamma   90.00
#
_symmetry.space_group_name_H-M   'P 1'
#
loop_
_entity.id
_entity.type
_entity.pdbx_description
1 polymer ?
#
loop_
_entity_poly.entity_id
_entity_poly.type
_entity_poly.pdbx_seq_one_letter_code
_entity_poly.pdbx_strand_id
1 'polypeptide(L)'
;MCGRVCPQDRLCEQSCTLNEHGGAVTIGNIERYITETAFEMGWRPDMSAVKDSGKRVAIIGAGPAGLGCADILVRHGIKPVVFDRYPEIGGLLTFGIPAFKLKKT
;
A
#
# COMPACT_ATOMS: atom_id res chain seq x y z
N MET A 1 -1.24 3.76 -3.43
CA MET A 1 -2.60 3.79 -2.84
C MET A 1 -2.69 4.90 -1.81
N CYS A 2 -1.90 4.87 -0.73
CA CYS A 2 -1.94 5.85 0.36
C CYS A 2 -1.82 7.30 -0.13
N GLY A 3 -0.84 7.63 -0.97
CA GLY A 3 -0.72 8.96 -1.57
C GLY A 3 -1.94 9.49 -2.35
N ARG A 4 -2.89 8.62 -2.73
CA ARG A 4 -4.14 9.00 -3.42
C ARG A 4 -5.36 9.12 -2.51
N VAL A 5 -5.43 8.32 -1.44
CA VAL A 5 -6.68 8.14 -0.66
C VAL A 5 -6.56 8.44 0.82
N CYS A 6 -5.34 8.61 1.35
CA CYS A 6 -5.17 9.07 2.73
C CYS A 6 -5.84 10.44 2.91
N PRO A 7 -6.48 10.73 4.05
CA PRO A 7 -6.92 12.08 4.39
C PRO A 7 -5.71 12.89 4.88
N GLN A 8 -4.89 13.40 3.95
CA GLN A 8 -3.61 14.04 4.31
C GLN A 8 -3.80 15.28 5.19
N ASP A 9 -4.90 16.01 4.99
CA ASP A 9 -5.39 17.16 5.77
C ASP A 9 -5.68 16.83 7.24
N ARG A 10 -5.69 15.55 7.61
CA ARG A 10 -5.88 15.06 8.99
C ARG A 10 -4.72 14.19 9.48
N LEU A 11 -3.68 14.02 8.66
CA LEU A 11 -2.55 13.14 8.92
C LEU A 11 -1.23 13.90 8.67
N CYS A 12 -0.37 13.41 7.78
CA CYS A 12 0.97 13.93 7.57
C CYS A 12 1.01 15.43 7.21
N GLU A 13 0.12 15.90 6.34
CA GLU A 13 0.13 17.31 5.89
C GLU A 13 -0.43 18.25 6.96
N GLN A 14 -1.36 17.78 7.80
CA GLN A 14 -1.88 18.54 8.95
C GLN A 14 -0.78 18.89 9.95
N SER A 15 0.14 17.96 10.20
CA SER A 15 1.26 18.11 11.14
C SER A 15 2.54 18.67 10.47
N CYS A 16 2.46 19.15 9.23
CA CYS A 16 3.61 19.72 8.54
C CYS A 16 4.03 21.06 9.17
N THR A 17 5.31 21.20 9.55
CA THR A 17 5.84 22.42 10.17
C THR A 17 5.77 23.66 9.26
N LEU A 18 5.68 23.47 7.93
CA LEU A 18 5.51 24.55 6.96
C LEU A 18 4.04 24.98 6.78
N ASN A 19 3.08 24.23 7.35
CA ASN A 19 1.65 24.52 7.15
C ASN A 19 1.28 25.92 7.65
N GLU A 20 1.89 26.36 8.75
CA GLU A 20 1.72 27.72 9.32
C GLU A 20 2.52 28.80 8.55
N HIS A 21 3.31 28.42 7.55
CA HIS A 21 4.28 29.30 6.86
C HIS A 21 4.06 29.34 5.35
N GLY A 22 2.81 29.19 4.90
CA GLY A 22 2.45 29.26 3.47
C GLY A 22 1.83 27.99 2.90
N GLY A 23 1.54 27.01 3.76
CA GLY A 23 0.83 25.78 3.41
C GLY A 23 1.70 24.53 3.54
N ALA A 24 1.04 23.40 3.80
CA ALA A 24 1.73 22.13 3.95
C ALA A 24 2.40 21.68 2.64
N VAL A 25 3.50 20.95 2.78
CA VAL A 25 4.07 20.19 1.66
C VAL A 25 3.02 19.18 1.19
N THR A 26 2.83 19.03 -0.12
CA THR A 26 1.90 18.04 -0.71
C THR A 26 2.49 16.62 -0.67
N ILE A 27 2.73 16.12 0.54
CA ILE A 27 3.35 14.81 0.83
C ILE A 27 2.62 13.69 0.07
N GLY A 28 1.28 13.68 0.07
CA GLY A 28 0.51 12.65 -0.64
C GLY A 28 0.78 12.66 -2.15
N ASN A 29 0.92 13.85 -2.74
CA ASN A 29 1.20 13.98 -4.17
C ASN A 29 2.64 13.57 -4.51
N ILE A 30 3.61 13.89 -3.66
CA ILE A 30 5.00 13.44 -3.80
C ILE A 30 5.07 11.91 -3.69
N GLU A 31 4.43 11.30 -2.69
CA GLU A 31 4.37 9.84 -2.51
C GLU A 31 3.76 9.16 -3.73
N ARG A 32 2.67 9.73 -4.27
CA ARG A 32 2.04 9.24 -5.51
C ARG A 32 3.02 9.28 -6.68
N TYR A 33 3.66 10.43 -6.90
CA TYR A 33 4.57 10.65 -8.01
C TYR A 33 5.74 9.65 -8.00
N ILE A 34 6.48 9.58 -6.87
CA ILE A 34 7.65 8.68 -6.78
C ILE A 34 7.26 7.21 -6.96
N THR A 35 6.09 6.82 -6.44
CA THR A 35 5.61 5.44 -6.54
C THR A 35 5.23 5.10 -7.98
N GLU A 36 4.51 5.99 -8.66
CA GLU A 36 4.09 5.79 -10.05
C GLU A 36 5.29 5.74 -10.99
N THR A 37 6.24 6.66 -10.84
CA THR A 37 7.49 6.64 -11.61
C THR A 37 8.26 5.34 -11.38
N ALA A 38 8.38 4.85 -10.14
CA ALA A 38 9.03 3.57 -9.88
C ALA A 38 8.31 2.39 -10.56
N PHE A 39 6.98 2.38 -10.58
CA PHE A 39 6.20 1.36 -11.29
C PHE A 39 6.38 1.43 -12.81
N GLU A 40 6.37 2.63 -13.39
CA GLU A 40 6.62 2.88 -14.82
C GLU A 40 8.02 2.46 -15.24
N MET A 41 9.02 2.69 -14.37
CA MET A 41 10.40 2.22 -14.56
C MET A 41 10.58 0.71 -14.31
N GLY A 42 9.51 0.00 -13.95
CA GLY A 42 9.55 -1.45 -13.73
C GLY A 42 10.25 -1.88 -12.44
N TRP A 43 10.45 -0.98 -11.47
CA TRP A 43 11.11 -1.31 -10.20
C TRP A 43 10.30 -2.36 -9.44
N ARG A 44 10.99 -3.34 -8.87
CA ARG A 44 10.40 -4.39 -8.03
C ARG A 44 11.28 -4.58 -6.78
N PRO A 45 10.70 -4.93 -5.63
CA PRO A 45 11.48 -5.29 -4.46
C PRO A 45 12.39 -6.48 -4.77
N ASP A 46 13.66 -6.39 -4.38
CA ASP A 46 14.55 -7.54 -4.37
C ASP A 46 14.26 -8.41 -3.14
N MET A 47 13.97 -9.69 -3.39
CA MET A 47 13.65 -10.70 -2.37
C MET A 47 14.70 -11.81 -2.31
N SER A 48 15.81 -11.69 -3.05
CA SER A 48 16.83 -12.72 -3.20
C SER A 48 17.55 -13.09 -1.89
N ALA A 49 17.66 -12.14 -0.95
CA ALA A 49 18.29 -12.35 0.34
C ALA A 49 17.36 -12.97 1.40
N VAL A 50 16.08 -13.13 1.10
CA VAL A 50 15.09 -13.67 2.06
C VAL A 50 15.26 -15.18 2.18
N LYS A 51 15.55 -15.66 3.39
CA LYS A 51 15.67 -17.09 3.69
C LYS A 51 14.31 -17.67 4.07
N ASP A 52 13.95 -18.80 3.48
CA ASP A 52 12.73 -19.52 3.86
C ASP A 52 12.83 -20.00 5.32
N SER A 53 11.81 -19.67 6.10
CA SER A 53 11.68 -20.10 7.50
C SER A 53 11.03 -21.48 7.64
N GLY A 54 10.47 -22.04 6.56
CA GLY A 54 9.64 -23.24 6.57
C GLY A 54 8.26 -23.04 7.20
N LYS A 55 7.96 -21.84 7.71
CA LYS A 55 6.68 -21.52 8.37
C LYS A 55 5.65 -21.05 7.36
N ARG A 56 4.38 -21.34 7.66
CA ARG A 56 3.23 -20.95 6.83
C ARG A 56 2.15 -20.30 7.67
N VAL A 57 1.55 -19.22 7.16
CA VAL A 57 0.48 -18.47 7.83
C VAL A 57 -0.69 -18.30 6.87
N ALA A 58 -1.90 -18.58 7.35
CA ALA A 58 -3.15 -18.28 6.64
C ALA A 58 -3.63 -16.88 7.00
N ILE A 59 -4.03 -16.11 6.00
CA ILE A 59 -4.59 -14.76 6.14
C ILE A 59 -6.00 -14.77 5.53
N ILE A 60 -6.99 -14.34 6.30
CA ILE A 60 -8.38 -14.26 5.84
C ILE A 60 -8.70 -12.81 5.46
N GLY A 61 -8.96 -12.57 4.18
CA GLY A 61 -9.23 -11.28 3.57
C GLY A 61 -8.02 -10.69 2.84
N ALA A 62 -8.18 -10.38 1.56
CA ALA A 62 -7.22 -9.76 0.66
C ALA A 62 -7.42 -8.23 0.56
N GLY A 63 -7.89 -7.60 1.63
CA GLY A 63 -7.90 -6.13 1.75
C GLY A 63 -6.53 -5.54 2.11
N PRO A 64 -6.43 -4.22 2.30
CA PRO A 64 -5.18 -3.54 2.67
C PRO A 64 -4.46 -4.18 3.87
N ALA A 65 -5.21 -4.55 4.90
CA ALA A 65 -4.65 -5.17 6.10
C ALA A 65 -4.03 -6.54 5.82
N GLY A 66 -4.75 -7.42 5.10
CA GLY A 66 -4.26 -8.76 4.78
C GLY A 66 -3.07 -8.75 3.81
N LEU A 67 -3.12 -7.90 2.78
CA LEU A 67 -2.02 -7.76 1.83
C LEU A 67 -0.79 -7.09 2.48
N GLY A 68 -0.99 -6.10 3.35
CA GLY A 68 0.10 -5.50 4.13
C GLY A 68 0.76 -6.51 5.07
N CYS A 69 -0.04 -7.34 5.75
CA CYS A 69 0.47 -8.44 6.57
C CYS A 69 1.26 -9.47 5.74
N ALA A 70 0.75 -9.83 4.56
CA ALA A 70 1.42 -10.75 3.65
C ALA A 70 2.79 -10.22 3.18
N ASP A 71 2.91 -8.93 2.85
CA ASP A 71 4.18 -8.30 2.46
C ASP A 71 5.23 -8.38 3.59
N ILE A 72 4.84 -8.08 4.83
CA ILE A 72 5.75 -8.19 5.97
C ILE A 72 6.16 -9.65 6.21
N LEU A 73 5.22 -10.59 6.17
CA LEU A 73 5.51 -12.01 6.40
C LEU A 73 6.46 -12.58 5.34
N VAL A 74 6.22 -12.29 4.06
CA VAL A 74 7.07 -12.81 2.98
C VAL A 74 8.49 -12.23 3.07
N ARG A 75 8.66 -10.97 3.48
CA ARG A 75 9.99 -10.37 3.74
C ARG A 75 10.76 -11.04 4.89
N HIS A 76 10.05 -11.68 5.81
CA HIS A 76 10.63 -12.45 6.92
C HIS A 76 10.74 -13.95 6.59
N GLY A 77 10.54 -14.35 5.33
CA GLY A 77 10.68 -15.74 4.91
C GLY A 77 9.55 -16.66 5.39
N ILE A 78 8.44 -16.11 5.86
CA ILE A 78 7.25 -16.87 6.22
C ILE A 78 6.34 -16.90 5.00
N LYS A 79 5.82 -18.08 4.62
CA LYS A 79 4.92 -18.22 3.46
C LYS A 79 3.49 -17.79 3.82
N PRO A 80 3.00 -16.62 3.39
CA PRO A 80 1.62 -16.25 3.61
C PRO A 80 0.71 -16.94 2.58
N VAL A 81 -0.51 -17.29 2.98
CA VAL A 81 -1.56 -17.76 2.09
C VAL A 81 -2.79 -16.92 2.35
N VAL A 82 -3.15 -16.10 1.38
CA VAL A 82 -4.30 -15.21 1.48
C VAL A 82 -5.52 -15.91 0.91
N PHE A 83 -6.59 -15.98 1.70
CA PHE A 83 -7.89 -16.47 1.29
C PHE A 83 -8.84 -15.28 1.24
N ASP A 84 -9.54 -15.11 0.13
CA ASP A 84 -10.58 -14.09 0.00
C ASP A 84 -11.90 -14.74 -0.45
N ARG A 85 -13.01 -14.09 -0.09
CA ARG A 85 -14.35 -14.51 -0.47
C ARG A 85 -14.69 -14.08 -1.90
N TYR A 86 -14.14 -12.95 -2.33
CA TYR A 86 -14.41 -12.33 -3.63
C TYR A 86 -13.41 -12.81 -4.69
N PRO A 87 -13.81 -12.79 -5.97
CA PRO A 87 -12.93 -13.21 -7.07
C PRO A 87 -11.75 -12.27 -7.31
N GLU A 88 -11.91 -10.97 -7.01
CA GLU A 88 -10.84 -9.97 -7.11
C GLU A 88 -10.33 -9.57 -5.72
N ILE A 89 -9.01 -9.43 -5.60
CA ILE A 89 -8.35 -8.97 -4.37
C ILE A 89 -8.45 -7.44 -4.22
N GLY A 90 -8.10 -6.93 -3.04
CA GLY A 90 -7.99 -5.49 -2.72
C GLY A 90 -9.09 -4.98 -1.79
N GLY A 91 -10.13 -5.77 -1.51
CA GLY A 91 -11.21 -5.41 -0.60
C GLY A 91 -11.86 -4.07 -0.98
N LEU A 92 -11.99 -3.14 -0.02
CA LEU A 92 -12.57 -1.82 -0.30
C LEU A 92 -11.78 -0.99 -1.32
N LEU A 93 -10.49 -1.27 -1.55
CA LEU A 93 -9.74 -0.59 -2.61
C LEU A 93 -10.33 -0.90 -3.99
N THR A 94 -10.80 -2.13 -4.18
CA THR A 94 -11.35 -2.64 -5.43
C THR A 94 -12.85 -2.42 -5.52
N PHE A 95 -13.59 -2.65 -4.42
CA PHE A 95 -15.06 -2.64 -4.45
C PHE A 95 -15.68 -1.37 -3.86
N GLY A 96 -14.99 -0.68 -2.94
CA GLY A 96 -15.55 0.47 -2.22
C GLY A 96 -15.14 1.83 -2.77
N ILE A 97 -13.86 2.01 -3.11
CA ILE A 97 -13.34 3.30 -3.54
C ILE A 97 -13.68 3.54 -5.03
N PRO A 98 -14.28 4.69 -5.38
CA PRO A 98 -14.58 5.02 -6.77
C PRO A 98 -13.32 5.16 -7.63
N ALA A 99 -13.43 4.76 -8.91
CA ALA A 99 -12.31 4.71 -9.85
C ALA A 99 -11.63 6.06 -10.12
N PHE A 100 -12.38 7.17 -10.02
CA PHE A 100 -11.83 8.51 -10.20
C PHE A 100 -10.92 8.95 -9.03
N LYS A 101 -11.05 8.34 -7.84
CA LYS A 101 -10.13 8.56 -6.72
C LYS A 101 -8.95 7.60 -6.76
N LEU A 102 -9.22 6.33 -7.08
CA LEU A 102 -8.23 5.28 -7.14
C LEU A 102 -8.45 4.47 -8.41
N LYS A 103 -7.52 4.58 -9.37
CA LYS A 103 -7.56 3.76 -10.58
C LYS A 103 -7.46 2.28 -10.16
N LYS A 104 -8.48 1.51 -10.53
CA LYS A 104 -8.49 0.05 -10.40
C LYS A 104 -7.71 -0.46 -11.60
N THR A 105 -6.55 -1.07 -11.36
CA THR A 105 -5.58 -1.63 -12.31
C THR A 105 -5.56 -0.99 -13.69
#